data_AF-A0A2P4XJ69-F1
#
_entry.id   AF-A0A2P4XJ69-F1
#
_cell.length_a   1.000
_cell.length_b   1.000
_cell.length_c   1.000
_cell.angle_alpha   90.00
_cell.angle_beta   90.00
_cell.angle_gamma   90.00
#
_symmetry.space_group_name_H-M   'P 1'
#
loop_
_entity.id
_entity.type
_entity.pdbx_description
1 polymer ?
#
loop_
_entity_poly.entity_id
_entity_poly.type
_entity_poly.pdbx_seq_one_letter_code
_entity_poly.pdbx_strand_id
1 'polypeptide(L)'
;MTRDHDSAGRLLRVLGDCELFHMEAAIESLRHVKSGIRSESLLKPSGNYVNVLECTSEGRVLSLSDHKRIARLQALLTAIVNAYDVQGKVETDEEVAFSRNLISTVAGAAMMQSIRDCTSSRTNCCIWSPKAEKLHVLLDWMMSRENAAVIFTHDYFHQLMLDWIQPMAEKQNQLAACLTLFELLQRHRHKLTMLTSESKNACVLVTLVGLYLDALRAVVERGVVQTTDSHRVKPSKLALIALETLALLCSDVAARACDSF
;
A
#
# COMPACT_ATOMS: atom_id res chain seq x y z
N MET A 1 -22.36 -14.28 -9.48
CA MET A 1 -21.34 -13.22 -9.29
C MET A 1 -21.67 -12.45 -8.01
N THR A 2 -21.23 -12.92 -6.84
CA THR A 2 -21.45 -12.27 -5.52
C THR A 2 -20.42 -12.68 -4.45
N ARG A 3 -19.43 -13.52 -4.77
CA ARG A 3 -18.43 -14.01 -3.79
C ARG A 3 -17.34 -12.99 -3.47
N ASP A 4 -17.07 -12.03 -4.36
CA ASP A 4 -15.86 -11.19 -4.31
C ASP A 4 -15.99 -10.02 -3.32
N HIS A 5 -17.19 -9.45 -3.19
CA HIS A 5 -17.46 -8.46 -2.14
C HIS A 5 -17.42 -9.06 -0.73
N ASP A 6 -17.62 -10.37 -0.62
CA ASP A 6 -17.62 -11.06 0.67
C ASP A 6 -16.18 -11.22 1.21
N SER A 7 -15.16 -11.43 0.37
CA SER A 7 -13.75 -11.51 0.81
C SER A 7 -13.14 -10.14 1.13
N ALA A 8 -13.28 -9.15 0.24
CA ALA A 8 -12.76 -7.81 0.48
C ALA A 8 -13.51 -7.10 1.63
N GLY A 9 -14.84 -7.24 1.70
CA GLY A 9 -15.65 -6.73 2.79
C GLY A 9 -15.31 -7.39 4.13
N ARG A 10 -15.03 -8.69 4.15
CA ARG A 10 -14.53 -9.37 5.36
C ARG A 10 -13.17 -8.84 5.81
N LEU A 11 -12.23 -8.63 4.89
CA LEU A 11 -10.93 -8.07 5.23
C LEU A 11 -11.05 -6.69 5.88
N LEU A 12 -11.81 -5.78 5.27
CA LEU A 12 -11.99 -4.43 5.81
C LEU A 12 -12.69 -4.41 7.17
N ARG A 13 -13.64 -5.33 7.41
CA ARG A 13 -14.27 -5.49 8.73
C ARG A 13 -13.25 -5.96 9.77
N VAL A 14 -12.45 -6.99 9.45
CA VAL A 14 -11.41 -7.49 10.36
C VAL A 14 -10.35 -6.42 10.62
N LEU A 15 -9.98 -5.60 9.63
CA LEU A 15 -9.10 -4.44 9.81
C LEU A 15 -9.71 -3.39 10.74
N GLY A 16 -11.03 -3.17 10.66
CA GLY A 16 -11.76 -2.29 11.56
C GLY A 16 -11.69 -2.73 13.02
N ASP A 17 -11.71 -4.04 13.27
CA ASP A 17 -11.72 -4.65 14.62
C ASP A 17 -10.32 -4.85 15.23
N CYS A 18 -9.26 -4.57 14.47
CA CYS A 18 -7.87 -4.78 14.89
C CYS A 18 -7.16 -3.47 15.22
N GLU A 19 -6.06 -3.52 15.97
CA GLU A 19 -5.14 -2.40 16.18
C GLU A 19 -4.00 -2.45 15.18
N LEU A 20 -3.21 -1.37 15.08
CA LEU A 20 -2.08 -1.27 14.15
C LEU A 20 -1.08 -2.41 14.34
N PHE A 21 -0.71 -2.70 15.59
CA PHE A 21 0.25 -3.75 15.90
C PHE A 21 -0.21 -5.15 15.43
N HIS A 22 -1.52 -5.44 15.42
CA HIS A 22 -2.04 -6.70 14.88
C HIS A 22 -1.76 -6.83 13.38
N MET A 23 -1.89 -5.72 12.64
CA MET A 23 -1.64 -5.66 11.20
C MET A 23 -0.15 -5.85 10.90
N GLU A 24 0.71 -5.13 11.63
CA GLU A 24 2.17 -5.23 11.49
C GLU A 24 2.67 -6.64 11.82
N ALA A 25 2.20 -7.23 12.93
CA ALA A 25 2.55 -8.60 13.29
C ALA A 25 2.07 -9.63 12.24
N ALA A 26 0.87 -9.44 11.69
CA ALA A 26 0.36 -10.30 10.62
C ALA A 26 1.19 -10.17 9.33
N ILE A 27 1.56 -8.96 8.92
CA ILE A 27 2.43 -8.73 7.75
C ILE A 27 3.82 -9.35 7.95
N GLU A 28 4.43 -9.14 9.11
CA GLU A 28 5.80 -9.61 9.37
C GLU A 28 5.86 -11.14 9.39
N SER A 29 4.84 -11.79 9.97
CA SER A 29 4.74 -13.26 9.93
C SER A 29 4.69 -13.82 8.51
N LEU A 30 4.07 -13.11 7.55
CA LEU A 30 4.00 -13.55 6.16
C LEU A 30 5.32 -13.39 5.41
N ARG A 31 6.19 -12.48 5.85
CA ARG A 31 7.55 -12.36 5.32
C ARG A 31 8.40 -13.56 5.70
N HIS A 32 8.29 -14.03 6.95
CA HIS A 32 9.04 -15.19 7.44
C HIS A 32 8.57 -16.54 6.87
N VAL A 33 7.31 -16.67 6.46
CA VAL A 33 6.82 -17.90 5.80
C VAL A 33 7.54 -18.16 4.46
N LYS A 34 8.01 -17.12 3.76
CA LYS A 34 8.79 -17.28 2.52
C LYS A 34 10.27 -17.60 2.75
N SER A 35 10.84 -17.39 3.94
CA SER A 35 12.26 -17.69 4.23
C SER A 35 12.51 -19.11 4.75
N GLY A 36 11.49 -19.95 4.88
CA GLY A 36 11.61 -21.21 5.64
C GLY A 36 10.69 -22.34 5.17
N ILE A 37 10.58 -22.59 3.86
CA ILE A 37 10.11 -23.89 3.36
C ILE A 37 11.01 -24.33 2.20
N ARG A 38 12.26 -24.69 2.52
CA ARG A 38 12.95 -25.75 1.79
C ARG A 38 12.47 -27.07 2.38
N SER A 39 11.55 -27.70 1.67
CA SER A 39 10.97 -29.00 1.99
C SER A 39 12.05 -30.08 2.04
N GLU A 40 12.56 -30.39 3.22
CA GLU A 40 13.27 -31.63 3.53
C GLU A 40 13.23 -31.84 5.05
N SER A 41 12.07 -32.26 5.59
CA SER A 41 11.94 -33.01 6.85
C SER A 41 10.45 -33.12 7.23
N LEU A 42 9.70 -33.87 6.45
CA LEU A 42 8.56 -34.60 6.99
C LEU A 42 9.12 -35.97 7.37
N LEU A 43 9.59 -36.13 8.62
CA LEU A 43 9.65 -37.38 9.38
C LEU A 43 10.42 -37.14 10.69
N LYS A 44 9.71 -36.64 11.71
CA LYS A 44 9.77 -37.13 13.11
C LYS A 44 8.83 -36.33 14.03
N PRO A 45 7.98 -36.98 14.83
CA PRO A 45 7.14 -36.31 15.81
C PRO A 45 7.88 -36.23 17.16
N SER A 46 8.34 -35.03 17.52
CA SER A 46 8.67 -34.67 18.91
C SER A 46 8.53 -33.15 18.99
N GLY A 47 7.53 -32.61 19.68
CA GLY A 47 7.52 -32.52 21.13
C GLY A 47 7.99 -31.12 21.52
N ASN A 48 7.06 -30.32 22.06
CA ASN A 48 7.19 -28.92 22.53
C ASN A 48 6.89 -27.81 21.49
N TYR A 49 5.59 -27.48 21.40
CA TYR A 49 5.08 -26.21 20.90
C TYR A 49 5.40 -25.09 21.90
N VAL A 50 6.61 -24.52 21.84
CA VAL A 50 6.89 -23.22 22.46
C VAL A 50 7.98 -22.51 21.64
N ASN A 51 7.75 -21.22 21.38
CA ASN A 51 8.67 -20.22 20.82
C ASN A 51 8.95 -20.18 19.31
N VAL A 52 8.09 -19.48 18.54
CA VAL A 52 8.54 -18.57 17.46
C VAL A 52 7.50 -17.44 17.23
N LEU A 53 7.17 -16.66 18.25
CA LEU A 53 6.36 -15.41 18.08
C LEU A 53 6.84 -14.26 18.99
N GLU A 54 7.92 -14.45 19.75
CA GLU A 54 8.48 -13.48 20.68
C GLU A 54 9.46 -12.49 20.02
N CYS A 55 9.18 -12.06 18.79
CA CYS A 55 9.93 -10.97 18.17
C CYS A 55 8.98 -10.00 17.47
N THR A 56 8.15 -9.34 18.27
CA THR A 56 7.66 -8.00 17.93
C THR A 56 8.33 -7.03 18.90
N SER A 57 8.79 -5.91 18.38
CA SER A 57 9.86 -5.04 18.90
C SER A 57 9.61 -4.32 20.22
N GLU A 58 8.60 -4.70 21.00
CA GLU A 58 8.40 -4.26 22.38
C GLU A 58 7.74 -5.43 23.12
N GLY A 59 8.32 -5.87 24.24
CA GLY A 59 7.95 -7.10 24.99
C GLY A 59 6.55 -7.11 25.61
N ARG A 60 5.51 -6.93 24.79
CA ARG A 60 4.10 -6.99 25.15
C ARG A 60 3.64 -8.44 25.13
N VAL A 61 3.24 -8.95 26.28
CA VAL A 61 2.59 -10.27 26.37
C VAL A 61 1.26 -10.19 25.63
N LEU A 62 1.18 -10.89 24.50
CA LEU A 62 -0.03 -10.93 23.66
C LEU A 62 -1.12 -11.78 24.32
N SER A 63 -2.34 -11.25 24.36
CA SER A 63 -3.48 -12.01 24.85
C SER A 63 -3.90 -13.10 23.84
N LEU A 64 -4.67 -14.09 24.29
CA LEU A 64 -5.27 -15.08 23.39
C LEU A 64 -6.21 -14.43 22.35
N SER A 65 -6.85 -13.32 22.69
CA SER A 65 -7.63 -12.52 21.73
C SER A 65 -6.76 -11.90 20.64
N ASP A 66 -5.57 -11.40 20.99
CA ASP A 66 -4.66 -10.77 20.03
C ASP A 66 -4.13 -11.82 19.04
N HIS A 67 -3.74 -13.00 19.54
CA HIS A 67 -3.35 -14.12 18.68
C HIS A 67 -4.47 -14.53 17.70
N LYS A 68 -5.73 -14.57 18.17
CA LYS A 68 -6.89 -14.87 17.30
C LYS A 68 -7.10 -13.80 16.24
N ARG A 69 -6.88 -12.52 16.57
CA ARG A 69 -7.00 -11.39 15.63
C ARG A 69 -5.89 -11.44 14.59
N ILE A 70 -4.64 -11.63 15.02
CA ILE A 70 -3.48 -11.79 14.15
C ILE A 70 -3.68 -12.98 13.20
N ALA A 71 -4.10 -14.14 13.70
CA ALA A 71 -4.33 -15.33 12.86
C ALA A 71 -5.43 -15.12 11.80
N ARG A 72 -6.50 -14.38 12.14
CA ARG A 72 -7.54 -14.02 11.17
C ARG A 72 -7.01 -13.07 10.10
N LEU A 73 -6.23 -12.06 10.49
CA LEU A 73 -5.58 -11.14 9.56
C LEU A 73 -4.61 -11.90 8.64
N GLN A 74 -3.76 -12.78 9.19
CA GLN A 74 -2.85 -13.62 8.42
C GLN A 74 -3.61 -14.44 7.37
N ALA A 75 -4.69 -15.13 7.75
CA ALA A 75 -5.48 -15.92 6.80
C ALA A 75 -6.03 -15.09 5.63
N LEU A 76 -6.48 -13.86 5.90
CA LEU A 76 -7.01 -12.96 4.88
C LEU A 76 -5.89 -12.36 4.00
N LEU A 77 -4.78 -11.95 4.61
CA LEU A 77 -3.62 -11.45 3.89
C LEU A 77 -2.99 -12.54 3.02
N THR A 78 -3.00 -13.81 3.46
CA THR A 78 -2.59 -14.96 2.64
C THR A 78 -3.41 -15.07 1.35
N ALA A 79 -4.69 -14.69 1.34
CA ALA A 79 -5.47 -14.65 0.10
C ALA A 79 -4.92 -13.59 -0.89
N ILE A 80 -4.47 -12.43 -0.39
CA ILE A 80 -3.79 -11.41 -1.19
C ILE A 80 -2.43 -11.92 -1.67
N VAL A 81 -1.66 -12.56 -0.79
CA VAL A 81 -0.37 -13.19 -1.14
C VAL A 81 -0.56 -14.17 -2.29
N ASN A 82 -1.55 -15.05 -2.19
CA ASN A 82 -1.85 -16.05 -3.22
C ASN A 82 -2.31 -15.40 -4.53
N ALA A 83 -3.05 -14.30 -4.48
CA ALA A 83 -3.46 -13.55 -5.67
C ALA A 83 -2.28 -12.89 -6.40
N TYR A 84 -1.18 -12.59 -5.70
CA TYR A 84 0.08 -12.12 -6.31
C TYR A 84 1.00 -13.27 -6.76
N ASP A 85 1.01 -14.40 -6.04
CA ASP A 85 1.94 -15.52 -6.24
C ASP A 85 1.41 -16.56 -7.26
N VAL A 86 0.40 -16.25 -8.06
CA VAL A 86 -0.14 -17.18 -9.09
C VAL A 86 0.92 -17.54 -10.15
N GLN A 87 1.96 -16.71 -10.25
CA GLN A 87 3.09 -16.79 -11.17
C GLN A 87 3.68 -18.21 -11.31
N GLY A 88 3.56 -18.78 -12.52
CA GLY A 88 4.24 -20.02 -12.92
C GLY A 88 3.34 -21.23 -13.12
N LYS A 89 2.03 -21.08 -12.93
CA LYS A 89 1.03 -22.05 -13.41
C LYS A 89 0.49 -21.62 -14.77
N VAL A 90 -0.02 -22.56 -15.57
CA VAL A 90 -0.83 -22.22 -16.75
C VAL A 90 -2.12 -21.62 -16.20
N GLU A 91 -2.12 -20.31 -16.07
CA GLU A 91 -3.23 -19.54 -15.52
C GLU A 91 -4.36 -19.48 -16.54
N THR A 92 -5.59 -19.68 -16.07
CA THR A 92 -6.76 -19.34 -16.87
C THR A 92 -7.00 -17.84 -16.80
N ASP A 93 -7.52 -17.24 -17.88
CA ASP A 93 -7.89 -15.82 -17.89
C ASP A 93 -8.85 -15.46 -16.72
N GLU A 94 -9.67 -16.43 -16.27
CA GLU A 94 -10.59 -16.27 -15.15
C GLU A 94 -9.87 -16.13 -13.80
N GLU A 95 -8.77 -16.85 -13.56
CA GLU A 95 -7.99 -16.79 -12.32
C GLU A 95 -7.21 -15.47 -12.21
N VAL A 96 -6.66 -15.00 -13.34
CA VAL A 96 -5.99 -13.69 -13.44
C VAL A 96 -6.99 -12.57 -13.18
N ALA A 97 -8.15 -12.62 -13.83
CA ALA A 97 -9.21 -11.64 -13.64
C ALA A 97 -9.71 -11.63 -12.18
N PHE A 98 -9.87 -12.80 -11.57
CA PHE A 98 -10.24 -12.92 -10.16
C PHE A 98 -9.20 -12.28 -9.24
N SER A 99 -7.92 -12.58 -9.44
CA SER A 99 -6.82 -12.05 -8.62
C SER A 99 -6.70 -10.53 -8.73
N ARG A 100 -6.78 -10.01 -9.96
CA ARG A 100 -6.84 -8.57 -10.23
C ARG A 100 -8.03 -7.92 -9.53
N ASN A 101 -9.22 -8.49 -9.67
CA ASN A 101 -10.44 -7.92 -9.08
C ASN A 101 -10.37 -7.89 -7.55
N LEU A 102 -9.84 -8.94 -6.92
CA LEU A 102 -9.67 -9.00 -5.48
C LEU A 102 -8.73 -7.89 -5.00
N ILE A 103 -7.55 -7.78 -5.60
CA ILE A 103 -6.53 -6.80 -5.22
C ILE A 103 -7.05 -5.38 -5.46
N SER A 104 -7.64 -5.11 -6.63
CA SER A 104 -8.21 -3.81 -6.95
C SER A 104 -9.35 -3.42 -6.01
N THR A 105 -10.21 -4.37 -5.63
CA THR A 105 -11.32 -4.10 -4.70
C THR A 105 -10.81 -3.78 -3.30
N VAL A 106 -9.84 -4.56 -2.80
CA VAL A 106 -9.24 -4.33 -1.48
C VAL A 106 -8.49 -3.00 -1.44
N ALA A 107 -7.63 -2.74 -2.41
CA ALA A 107 -6.86 -1.51 -2.49
C ALA A 107 -7.78 -0.29 -2.65
N GLY A 108 -8.73 -0.35 -3.58
CA GLY A 108 -9.68 0.74 -3.83
C GLY A 108 -10.50 1.07 -2.59
N ALA A 109 -11.00 0.05 -1.89
CA ALA A 109 -11.76 0.26 -0.66
C ALA A 109 -10.88 0.79 0.49
N ALA A 110 -9.64 0.33 0.61
CA ALA A 110 -8.69 0.84 1.61
C ALA A 110 -8.34 2.32 1.35
N MET A 111 -8.09 2.72 0.10
CA MET A 111 -7.86 4.12 -0.28
C MET A 111 -9.08 4.99 0.02
N MET A 112 -10.28 4.52 -0.34
CA MET A 112 -11.50 5.29 -0.10
C MET A 112 -11.84 5.41 1.37
N GLN A 113 -11.58 4.36 2.15
CA GLN A 113 -11.81 4.36 3.60
C GLN A 113 -10.77 5.24 4.31
N SER A 114 -9.51 5.28 3.86
CA SER A 114 -8.51 6.14 4.48
C SER A 114 -8.86 7.62 4.35
N ILE A 115 -9.40 8.06 3.21
CA ILE A 115 -9.89 9.45 3.05
C ILE A 115 -11.03 9.75 4.02
N ARG A 116 -11.96 8.80 4.23
CA ARG A 116 -13.07 9.00 5.19
C ARG A 116 -12.57 9.14 6.61
N ASP A 117 -11.49 8.43 6.91
CA ASP A 117 -10.78 8.47 8.19
C ASP A 117 -9.70 9.57 8.25
N CYS A 118 -9.72 10.50 7.29
CA CYS A 118 -8.90 11.71 7.23
C CYS A 118 -9.70 12.92 7.71
N THR A 119 -9.08 13.70 8.59
CA THR A 119 -9.61 14.99 9.02
C THR A 119 -8.73 16.11 8.46
N SER A 120 -9.27 17.31 8.33
CA SER A 120 -8.47 18.49 7.97
C SER A 120 -8.29 19.37 9.21
N SER A 121 -7.13 20.00 9.34
CA SER A 121 -6.93 21.07 10.33
C SER A 121 -6.73 22.41 9.62
N ARG A 122 -6.72 23.49 10.40
CA ARG A 122 -6.45 24.83 9.86
C ARG A 122 -5.02 24.97 9.31
N THR A 123 -4.10 24.12 9.76
CA THR A 123 -2.67 24.18 9.40
C THR A 123 -2.25 23.08 8.43
N ASN A 124 -2.90 21.91 8.48
CA ASN A 124 -2.57 20.75 7.65
C ASN A 124 -3.77 20.34 6.80
N CYS A 125 -3.52 20.09 5.51
CA CYS A 125 -4.54 19.66 4.57
C CYS A 125 -5.13 18.28 4.92
N CYS A 126 -4.35 17.40 5.58
CA CYS A 126 -4.76 16.05 5.96
C CYS A 126 -4.12 15.62 7.29
N ILE A 127 -4.94 15.13 8.22
CA ILE A 127 -4.56 14.47 9.47
C ILE A 127 -5.24 13.10 9.47
N TRP A 128 -4.43 12.06 9.37
CA TRP A 128 -4.88 10.68 9.34
C TRP A 128 -5.22 10.19 10.75
N SER A 129 -6.39 9.57 10.91
CA SER A 129 -6.70 8.90 12.16
C SER A 129 -5.90 7.59 12.30
N PRO A 130 -5.79 7.03 13.52
CA PRO A 130 -5.18 5.71 13.73
C PRO A 130 -5.86 4.59 12.94
N LYS A 131 -7.11 4.78 12.47
CA LYS A 131 -7.80 3.82 11.59
C LYS A 131 -7.24 3.87 10.17
N ALA A 132 -7.01 5.08 9.63
CA ALA A 132 -6.39 5.28 8.33
C ALA A 132 -4.95 4.74 8.30
N GLU A 133 -4.23 4.85 9.43
CA GLU A 133 -2.85 4.38 9.53
C GLU A 133 -2.69 2.88 9.20
N LYS A 134 -3.62 2.04 9.66
CA LYS A 134 -3.63 0.60 9.38
C LYS A 134 -3.85 0.31 7.89
N LEU A 135 -4.73 1.10 7.26
CA LEU A 135 -5.02 0.98 5.82
C LEU A 135 -3.80 1.41 5.00
N HIS A 136 -3.10 2.46 5.42
CA HIS A 136 -1.87 2.87 4.77
C HIS A 136 -0.73 1.86 4.97
N VAL A 137 -0.67 1.13 6.10
CA VAL A 137 0.28 0.01 6.28
C VAL A 137 -0.05 -1.13 5.31
N LEU A 138 -1.33 -1.45 5.11
CA LEU A 138 -1.76 -2.43 4.11
C LEU A 138 -1.35 -1.99 2.69
N LEU A 139 -1.64 -0.75 2.30
CA LEU A 139 -1.35 -0.22 0.97
C LEU A 139 0.17 -0.15 0.70
N ASP A 140 0.95 0.27 1.69
CA ASP A 140 2.43 0.27 1.63
C ASP A 140 2.99 -1.15 1.48
N TRP A 141 2.41 -2.13 2.18
CA TRP A 141 2.79 -3.54 2.02
C TRP A 141 2.44 -4.09 0.62
N MET A 142 1.25 -3.79 0.10
CA MET A 142 0.84 -4.18 -1.26
C MET A 142 1.78 -3.59 -2.31
N MET A 143 2.09 -2.29 -2.18
CA MET A 143 3.04 -1.60 -3.05
C MET A 143 4.45 -2.18 -2.98
N SER A 144 4.95 -2.45 -1.77
CA SER A 144 6.27 -3.06 -1.58
C SER A 144 6.35 -4.44 -2.22
N ARG A 145 5.24 -5.18 -2.23
CA ARG A 145 5.15 -6.52 -2.81
C ARG A 145 5.24 -6.49 -4.33
N GLU A 146 4.56 -5.56 -4.99
CA GLU A 146 4.65 -5.36 -6.44
C GLU A 146 6.06 -4.95 -6.87
N ASN A 147 6.74 -4.12 -6.07
CA ASN A 147 8.12 -3.70 -6.33
C ASN A 147 9.17 -4.79 -6.06
N ALA A 148 8.90 -5.74 -5.17
CA ALA A 148 9.81 -6.84 -4.87
C ALA A 148 9.82 -7.92 -5.96
N ALA A 149 8.79 -7.95 -6.82
CA ALA A 149 8.72 -8.89 -7.92
C ALA A 149 9.74 -8.50 -9.01
N VAL A 150 10.66 -9.41 -9.33
CA VAL A 150 11.69 -9.22 -10.39
C VAL A 150 11.04 -9.07 -11.79
N ILE A 151 9.79 -9.51 -11.93
CA ILE A 151 9.00 -9.42 -13.16
C ILE A 151 7.64 -8.78 -12.83
N PHE A 152 7.32 -7.65 -13.45
CA PHE A 152 6.06 -6.88 -13.31
C PHE A 152 4.87 -7.58 -13.98
N THR A 153 4.65 -8.87 -13.72
CA THR A 153 3.50 -9.59 -14.32
C THR A 153 2.18 -9.24 -13.63
N HIS A 154 2.21 -8.74 -12.40
CA HIS A 154 1.03 -8.53 -11.54
C HIS A 154 1.08 -7.18 -10.81
N ASP A 155 1.07 -6.07 -11.55
CA ASP A 155 1.12 -4.68 -11.06
C ASP A 155 -0.27 -4.08 -10.77
N TYR A 156 -1.19 -4.89 -10.23
CA TYR A 156 -2.61 -4.54 -10.13
C TYR A 156 -2.90 -3.30 -9.28
N PHE A 157 -2.18 -3.10 -8.18
CA PHE A 157 -2.32 -1.92 -7.33
C PHE A 157 -1.77 -0.68 -8.04
N HIS A 158 -0.62 -0.79 -8.70
CA HIS A 158 -0.10 0.30 -9.51
C HIS A 158 -1.03 0.70 -10.66
N GLN A 159 -1.60 -0.28 -11.37
CA GLN A 159 -2.60 -0.03 -12.41
C GLN A 159 -3.81 0.70 -11.85
N LEU A 160 -4.37 0.23 -10.72
CA LEU A 160 -5.51 0.89 -10.08
C LEU A 160 -5.20 2.34 -9.69
N MET A 161 -4.06 2.61 -9.08
CA MET A 161 -3.70 3.97 -8.69
C MET A 161 -3.52 4.87 -9.92
N LEU A 162 -2.84 4.39 -10.96
CA LEU A 162 -2.68 5.15 -12.20
C LEU A 162 -4.05 5.45 -12.82
N ASP A 163 -4.92 4.45 -12.95
CA ASP A 163 -6.29 4.61 -13.44
C ASP A 163 -7.07 5.65 -12.63
N TRP A 164 -6.90 5.69 -11.32
CA TRP A 164 -7.59 6.64 -10.44
C TRP A 164 -6.99 8.05 -10.46
N ILE A 165 -5.68 8.21 -10.70
CA ILE A 165 -5.04 9.52 -10.86
C ILE A 165 -5.37 10.11 -12.24
N GLN A 166 -5.67 9.24 -13.24
CA GLN A 166 -5.91 9.71 -14.60
C GLN A 166 -6.98 10.81 -14.66
N PRO A 167 -6.84 11.77 -15.58
CA PRO A 167 -7.72 12.93 -15.60
C PRO A 167 -9.20 12.66 -15.89
N MET A 168 -9.54 11.46 -16.37
CA MET A 168 -10.91 11.03 -16.66
C MET A 168 -11.58 10.30 -15.48
N ALA A 169 -10.82 9.97 -14.43
CA ALA A 169 -11.37 9.36 -13.23
C ALA A 169 -12.28 10.33 -12.45
N GLU A 170 -13.16 9.76 -11.63
CA GLU A 170 -13.98 10.55 -10.71
C GLU A 170 -13.10 11.36 -9.75
N LYS A 171 -13.49 12.60 -9.45
CA LYS A 171 -12.72 13.50 -8.57
C LYS A 171 -12.40 12.88 -7.21
N GLN A 172 -13.31 12.06 -6.67
CA GLN A 172 -13.09 11.39 -5.40
C GLN A 172 -12.00 10.31 -5.50
N ASN A 173 -11.96 9.56 -6.60
CA ASN A 173 -10.91 8.57 -6.88
C ASN A 173 -9.57 9.25 -7.12
N GLN A 174 -9.55 10.36 -7.86
CA GLN A 174 -8.34 11.17 -8.05
C GLN A 174 -7.78 11.67 -6.73
N LEU A 175 -8.64 12.20 -5.86
CA LEU A 175 -8.24 12.63 -4.52
C LEU A 175 -7.70 11.46 -3.69
N ALA A 176 -8.38 10.30 -3.74
CA ALA A 176 -7.98 9.07 -3.04
C ALA A 176 -6.57 8.64 -3.43
N ALA A 177 -6.34 8.51 -4.73
CA ALA A 177 -5.08 8.03 -5.25
C ALA A 177 -3.96 9.06 -5.06
N CYS A 178 -4.22 10.36 -5.25
CA CYS A 178 -3.22 11.41 -5.01
C CYS A 178 -2.78 11.48 -3.54
N LEU A 179 -3.73 11.41 -2.59
CA LEU A 179 -3.42 11.41 -1.17
C LEU A 179 -2.76 10.11 -0.70
N THR A 180 -3.20 8.98 -1.25
CA THR A 180 -2.57 7.68 -0.97
C THR A 180 -1.13 7.69 -1.45
N LEU A 181 -0.88 8.12 -2.69
CA LEU A 181 0.47 8.22 -3.25
C LEU A 181 1.36 9.18 -2.43
N PHE A 182 0.83 10.34 -2.05
CA PHE A 182 1.51 11.29 -1.17
C PHE A 182 1.95 10.64 0.14
N GLU A 183 1.03 9.97 0.83
CA GLU A 183 1.30 9.31 2.10
C GLU A 183 2.33 8.16 1.96
N LEU A 184 2.22 7.36 0.90
CA LEU A 184 3.15 6.25 0.65
C LEU A 184 4.58 6.77 0.39
N LEU A 185 4.72 7.87 -0.35
CA LEU A 185 6.02 8.54 -0.54
C LEU A 185 6.57 9.10 0.77
N GLN A 186 5.74 9.76 1.58
CA GLN A 186 6.16 10.27 2.89
C GLN A 186 6.64 9.15 3.82
N ARG A 187 5.90 8.04 3.88
CA ARG A 187 6.25 6.86 4.68
C ARG A 187 7.56 6.24 4.21
N HIS A 188 7.74 6.10 2.90
CA HIS A 188 8.98 5.59 2.34
C HIS A 188 10.17 6.47 2.76
N ARG A 189 10.04 7.79 2.61
CA ARG A 189 11.08 8.74 3.01
C ARG A 189 11.38 8.71 4.50
N HIS A 190 10.36 8.56 5.35
CA HIS A 190 10.55 8.41 6.78
C HIS A 190 11.34 7.13 7.10
N LYS A 191 11.01 6.00 6.47
CA LYS A 191 11.77 4.75 6.60
C LYS A 191 13.22 4.91 6.16
N LEU A 192 13.47 5.59 5.04
CA LEU A 192 14.83 5.88 4.55
C LEU A 192 15.62 6.74 5.54
N THR A 193 14.98 7.70 6.20
CA THR A 193 15.65 8.57 7.18
C THR A 193 15.98 7.82 8.47
N MET A 194 15.15 6.85 8.85
CA MET A 194 15.32 6.04 10.07
C MET A 194 16.28 4.86 9.89
N LEU A 195 16.39 4.30 8.68
CA LEU A 195 17.30 3.20 8.37
C LEU A 195 18.69 3.76 8.05
N THR A 196 19.60 3.70 9.03
CA THR A 196 21.02 4.00 8.85
C THR A 196 21.64 3.10 7.77
N SER A 197 21.91 3.69 6.60
CA SER A 197 22.93 3.40 5.59
C SER A 197 23.15 1.99 4.98
N GLU A 198 22.44 0.92 5.35
CA GLU A 198 22.78 -0.43 4.82
C GLU A 198 21.70 -1.14 3.99
N SER A 199 20.49 -0.60 3.87
CA SER A 199 19.46 -1.19 3.01
C SER A 199 19.53 -0.60 1.61
N LYS A 200 19.81 -1.43 0.60
CA LYS A 200 19.76 -1.05 -0.82
C LYS A 200 18.43 -0.35 -1.11
N ASN A 201 18.49 0.96 -1.34
CA ASN A 201 17.39 1.86 -1.66
C ASN A 201 16.58 1.35 -2.87
N ALA A 202 15.58 0.52 -2.63
CA ALA A 202 14.55 0.20 -3.59
C ALA A 202 13.52 1.34 -3.55
N CYS A 203 13.62 2.26 -4.51
CA CYS A 203 12.59 3.30 -4.66
C CYS A 203 11.25 2.63 -4.95
N VAL A 204 10.20 3.14 -4.32
CA VAL A 204 8.85 2.56 -4.31
C VAL A 204 8.18 2.56 -5.69
N LEU A 205 8.74 3.23 -6.70
CA LEU A 205 8.09 3.43 -8.00
C LEU A 205 9.02 3.31 -9.20
N VAL A 206 10.25 2.78 -9.07
CA VAL A 206 11.38 2.94 -10.03
C VAL A 206 10.98 2.84 -11.51
N THR A 207 10.19 1.83 -11.87
CA THR A 207 9.81 1.55 -13.27
C THR A 207 8.60 2.33 -13.75
N LEU A 208 7.77 2.84 -12.84
CA LEU A 208 6.50 3.53 -13.15
C LEU A 208 6.55 5.03 -12.82
N VAL A 209 7.68 5.55 -12.32
CA VAL A 209 7.86 6.98 -11.97
C VAL A 209 7.38 7.90 -13.08
N GLY A 210 7.76 7.63 -14.33
CA GLY A 210 7.35 8.44 -15.48
C GLY A 210 5.83 8.55 -15.62
N LEU A 211 5.12 7.43 -15.47
CA LEU A 211 3.65 7.39 -15.57
C LEU A 211 2.99 8.18 -14.44
N TYR A 212 3.52 8.09 -13.22
CA TYR A 212 3.01 8.88 -12.09
C TYR A 212 3.30 10.38 -12.25
N LEU A 213 4.49 10.74 -12.75
CA LEU A 213 4.84 12.13 -13.05
C LEU A 213 3.88 12.73 -14.08
N ASP A 214 3.63 12.02 -15.19
CA ASP A 214 2.73 12.48 -16.25
C ASP A 214 1.29 12.61 -15.75
N ALA A 215 0.81 11.61 -15.01
CA ALA A 215 -0.55 11.61 -14.47
C ALA A 215 -0.77 12.76 -13.48
N LEU A 216 0.15 12.97 -12.53
CA LEU A 216 0.06 14.07 -11.56
C LEU A 216 0.19 15.44 -12.23
N ARG A 217 1.08 15.58 -13.22
CA ARG A 217 1.21 16.83 -13.99
C ARG A 217 -0.10 17.20 -14.68
N ALA A 218 -0.76 16.24 -15.31
CA ALA A 218 -2.05 16.46 -15.94
C ALA A 218 -3.14 16.91 -14.93
N VAL A 219 -3.10 16.39 -13.70
CA VAL A 219 -4.01 16.84 -12.61
C VAL A 219 -3.72 18.29 -12.20
N VAL A 220 -2.45 18.67 -12.06
CA VAL A 220 -2.05 20.05 -11.74
C VAL A 220 -2.50 21.02 -12.85
N GLU A 221 -2.19 20.71 -14.11
CA GLU A 221 -2.49 21.57 -15.26
C GLU A 221 -4.00 21.82 -15.40
N ARG A 222 -4.84 20.79 -15.21
CA ARG A 222 -6.30 20.94 -15.25
C ARG A 222 -6.89 21.67 -14.05
N GLY A 223 -6.27 21.52 -12.88
CA GLY A 223 -6.76 22.13 -11.65
C GLY A 223 -6.32 23.59 -11.46
N VAL A 224 -5.57 24.15 -12.41
CA VAL A 224 -5.14 25.55 -12.45
C VAL A 224 -6.07 26.34 -13.37
N VAL A 225 -6.91 27.20 -12.80
CA VAL A 225 -7.76 28.12 -13.57
C VAL A 225 -7.05 29.47 -13.69
N GLN A 226 -6.85 29.95 -14.91
CA GLN A 226 -6.46 31.34 -15.16
C GLN A 226 -7.69 32.22 -14.91
N THR A 227 -7.63 33.07 -13.88
CA THR A 227 -8.66 34.09 -13.68
C THR A 227 -8.46 35.16 -14.73
N THR A 228 -9.47 35.41 -15.57
CA THR A 228 -9.42 36.28 -16.75
C THR A 228 -8.99 37.74 -16.47
N ASP A 229 -9.02 38.18 -15.22
CA ASP A 229 -8.70 39.56 -14.83
C ASP A 229 -7.57 39.68 -13.78
N SER A 230 -6.78 38.62 -13.55
CA SER A 230 -5.64 38.71 -12.65
C SER A 230 -4.48 37.81 -13.06
N HIS A 231 -3.24 38.28 -12.90
CA HIS A 231 -2.03 37.46 -13.01
C HIS A 231 -1.95 36.35 -11.92
N ARG A 232 -2.99 36.17 -11.10
CA ARG A 232 -3.02 35.15 -10.05
C ARG A 232 -3.66 33.87 -10.58
N VAL A 233 -2.84 32.84 -10.68
CA VAL A 233 -3.30 31.46 -10.83
C VAL A 233 -3.91 31.00 -9.51
N LYS A 234 -5.13 30.46 -9.55
CA LYS A 234 -5.76 29.83 -8.38
C LYS A 234 -5.84 28.31 -8.57
N PRO A 235 -4.93 27.53 -7.98
CA PRO A 235 -5.00 26.08 -8.05
C PRO A 235 -6.16 25.55 -7.19
N SER A 236 -6.79 24.47 -7.67
CA SER A 236 -7.72 23.68 -6.87
C SER A 236 -6.99 22.93 -5.75
N LYS A 237 -7.73 22.48 -4.72
CA LYS A 237 -7.15 21.66 -3.64
C LYS A 237 -6.48 20.39 -4.16
N LEU A 238 -7.10 19.74 -5.15
CA LEU A 238 -6.54 18.54 -5.78
C LEU A 238 -5.24 18.85 -6.54
N ALA A 239 -5.17 19.99 -7.23
CA ALA A 239 -3.93 20.42 -7.89
C ALA A 239 -2.83 20.75 -6.89
N LEU A 240 -3.15 21.34 -5.73
CA LEU A 240 -2.17 21.57 -4.68
C LEU A 240 -1.61 20.26 -4.12
N ILE A 241 -2.49 19.30 -3.81
CA ILE A 241 -2.07 17.96 -3.34
C ILE A 241 -1.20 17.29 -4.40
N ALA A 242 -1.64 17.25 -5.66
CA ALA A 242 -0.87 16.65 -6.74
C ALA A 242 0.49 17.33 -6.94
N LEU A 243 0.59 18.65 -6.76
CA LEU A 243 1.84 19.40 -6.84
C LEU A 243 2.80 19.04 -5.68
N GLU A 244 2.28 18.90 -4.46
CA GLU A 244 3.08 18.44 -3.33
C GLU A 244 3.55 16.99 -3.51
N THR A 245 2.68 16.11 -4.02
CA THR A 245 3.03 14.74 -4.38
C THR A 245 4.11 14.69 -5.45
N LEU A 246 4.03 15.53 -6.48
CA LEU A 246 5.07 15.67 -7.51
C LEU A 246 6.41 16.11 -6.91
N ALA A 247 6.39 17.10 -6.02
CA ALA A 247 7.61 17.59 -5.38
C ALA A 247 8.28 16.49 -4.55
N LEU A 248 7.51 15.68 -3.82
CA LEU A 248 8.03 14.53 -3.08
C LEU A 248 8.61 13.47 -4.02
N LEU A 249 7.87 13.10 -5.07
CA LEU A 249 8.30 12.09 -6.04
C LEU A 249 9.61 12.50 -6.74
N CYS A 250 9.70 13.74 -7.20
CA CYS A 250 10.92 14.28 -7.82
C CYS A 250 12.09 14.32 -6.84
N SER A 251 11.85 14.63 -5.56
CA SER A 251 12.89 14.64 -4.53
C SER A 251 13.46 13.24 -4.29
N ASP A 252 12.61 12.22 -4.24
CA ASP A 252 13.03 10.83 -4.04
C ASP A 252 13.85 10.31 -5.24
N VAL A 253 13.46 10.70 -6.47
CA VAL A 253 14.24 10.39 -7.69
C VAL A 253 15.59 11.08 -7.67
N ALA A 254 15.64 12.37 -7.30
CA ALA A 254 16.87 13.15 -7.26
C ALA A 254 17.85 12.62 -6.19
N ALA A 255 17.37 12.30 -4.99
CA ALA A 255 18.19 11.73 -3.92
C ALA A 255 18.91 10.46 -4.38
N ARG A 256 18.22 9.60 -5.14
CA ARG A 256 18.80 8.36 -5.67
C ARG A 256 19.83 8.57 -6.77
N ALA A 257 19.59 9.54 -7.65
CA ALA A 257 20.57 9.90 -8.67
C ALA A 257 21.88 10.38 -8.03
N CYS A 258 21.80 11.09 -6.90
CA CYS A 258 22.95 11.51 -6.13
C CYS A 258 23.68 10.35 -5.41
N ASP A 259 22.95 9.33 -4.93
CA ASP A 259 23.54 8.12 -4.31
C ASP A 259 24.24 7.18 -5.31
N SER A 260 24.14 7.45 -6.62
CA SER A 260 24.64 6.60 -7.70
C SER A 260 25.95 7.10 -8.34
N PHE A 261 26.60 8.11 -7.74
CA PHE A 261 27.91 8.65 -8.12
C PHE A 261 28.93 8.44 -7.00
#